data_AF-H2MA19-F1
#
_entry.id   AF-H2MA19-F1
#
_cell.length_a   1.000
_cell.length_b   1.000
_cell.length_c   1.000
_cell.angle_alpha   90.00
_cell.angle_beta   90.00
_cell.angle_gamma   90.00
#
_symmetry.space_group_name_H-M   'P 1'
#
loop_
_entity.id
_entity.type
_entity.pdbx_description
1 polymer ?
#
loop_
_entity_poly.entity_id
_entity_poly.type
_entity_poly.pdbx_seq_one_letter_code
_entity_poly.pdbx_strand_id
1 'polypeptide(L)'
;NSICVLFVLRFVGPTDNIYSCSFVQMLEQRLGNAFDEAQDKVLETYNRLSVEIQSVSQEPGSPSVTLVYMVKNEDTILNGTISSGLLNQLTAELVGYFLFYPPLVIAERKCLCNVFLNIQLATSI
;
A
#
# COMPACT_ATOMS: atom_id res chain seq x y z
N ASN A 1 10.54 2.49 -20.12
CA ASN A 1 9.52 3.19 -19.31
C ASN A 1 8.81 2.18 -18.43
N SER A 2 9.25 2.01 -17.18
CA SER A 2 8.57 1.12 -16.24
C SER A 2 7.40 1.84 -15.59
N ILE A 3 6.26 1.14 -15.51
CA ILE A 3 5.04 1.62 -14.84
C ILE A 3 5.06 1.07 -13.41
N CYS A 4 4.86 1.96 -12.46
CA CYS A 4 4.72 1.67 -11.04
C CYS A 4 3.25 1.74 -10.66
N VAL A 5 2.83 0.88 -9.75
CA VAL A 5 1.46 0.87 -9.23
C VAL A 5 1.47 1.38 -7.80
N LEU A 6 0.72 2.45 -7.58
CA LEU A 6 0.43 3.01 -6.26
C LEU A 6 -0.93 2.50 -5.82
N PHE A 7 -1.02 1.98 -4.63
CA PHE A 7 -2.25 1.52 -4.04
C PHE A 7 -2.84 2.65 -3.19
N VAL A 8 -4.15 2.84 -3.32
CA VAL A 8 -4.93 3.78 -2.53
C VAL A 8 -5.92 2.99 -1.72
N LEU A 9 -5.77 3.06 -0.41
CA LEU A 9 -6.65 2.41 0.54
C LEU A 9 -7.32 3.46 1.40
N ARG A 10 -8.65 3.42 1.49
CA ARG A 10 -9.40 4.17 2.50
C ARG A 10 -9.96 3.19 3.51
N PHE A 11 -9.83 3.49 4.79
CA PHE A 11 -10.39 2.70 5.88
C PHE A 11 -10.88 3.62 7.00
N VAL A 12 -11.74 3.09 7.86
CA VAL A 12 -12.13 3.80 9.09
C VAL A 12 -11.00 3.65 10.10
N GLY A 13 -10.23 4.71 10.31
CA GLY A 13 -9.04 4.69 11.15
C GLY A 13 -9.31 4.96 12.63
N PRO A 14 -8.28 4.83 13.47
CA PRO A 14 -8.39 5.11 14.90
C PRO A 14 -8.52 6.61 15.16
N THR A 15 -8.94 6.97 16.38
CA THR A 15 -8.93 8.36 16.88
C THR A 15 -7.53 8.89 17.23
N ASP A 16 -6.52 8.01 17.22
CA ASP A 16 -5.12 8.31 17.54
C ASP A 16 -4.39 9.07 16.41
N ASN A 17 -3.15 9.48 16.70
CA ASN A 17 -2.30 10.17 15.75
C ASN A 17 -1.82 9.26 14.60
N ILE A 18 -2.55 9.30 13.49
CA ILE A 18 -2.26 8.58 12.25
C ILE A 18 -0.98 9.03 11.53
N TYR A 19 -0.39 10.17 11.93
CA TYR A 19 0.87 10.69 11.36
C TYR A 19 2.11 10.20 12.13
N SER A 20 1.91 9.38 13.16
CA SER A 20 3.03 8.80 13.91
C SER A 20 3.75 7.74 13.08
N CYS A 21 5.08 7.73 13.13
CA CYS A 21 5.88 6.70 12.47
C CYS A 21 5.53 5.29 12.95
N SER A 22 5.14 5.13 14.22
CA SER A 22 4.69 3.85 14.77
C SER A 22 3.40 3.35 14.11
N PHE A 23 2.45 4.24 13.82
CA PHE A 23 1.24 3.89 13.08
C PHE A 23 1.56 3.49 11.64
N VAL A 24 2.42 4.25 10.96
CA VAL A 24 2.89 3.95 9.61
C VAL A 24 3.57 2.59 9.55
N GLN A 25 4.55 2.33 10.42
CA GLN A 25 5.25 1.04 10.47
C GLN A 25 4.32 -0.13 10.77
N MET A 26 3.36 0.05 11.68
CA MET A 26 2.36 -0.97 11.98
C MET A 26 1.50 -1.28 10.74
N LEU A 27 1.08 -0.26 9.99
CA LEU A 27 0.32 -0.43 8.75
C LEU A 27 1.15 -1.10 7.66
N GLU A 28 2.40 -0.70 7.46
CA GLU A 28 3.32 -1.34 6.50
C GLU A 28 3.48 -2.82 6.81
N GLN A 29 3.68 -3.18 8.08
CA GLN A 29 3.80 -4.56 8.50
C GLN A 29 2.50 -5.35 8.25
N ARG A 30 1.35 -4.79 8.62
CA ARG A 30 0.04 -5.45 8.43
C ARG A 30 -0.30 -5.63 6.95
N LEU A 31 -0.07 -4.61 6.13
CA LEU A 31 -0.25 -4.69 4.70
C LEU A 31 0.74 -5.66 4.07
N GLY A 32 2.00 -5.66 4.50
CA GLY A 32 3.01 -6.62 4.07
C GLY A 32 2.53 -8.05 4.24
N ASN A 33 2.00 -8.39 5.42
CA ASN A 33 1.41 -9.71 5.67
C ASN A 33 0.22 -10.01 4.75
N ALA A 34 -0.61 -9.01 4.43
CA ALA A 34 -1.72 -9.20 3.49
C ALA A 34 -1.23 -9.46 2.06
N PHE A 35 -0.14 -8.82 1.64
CA PHE A 35 0.50 -9.08 0.34
C PHE A 35 1.23 -10.43 0.32
N ASP A 36 1.84 -10.85 1.43
CA ASP A 36 2.44 -12.17 1.58
C ASP A 36 1.38 -13.27 1.42
N GLU A 37 0.19 -13.09 2.01
CA GLU A 37 -0.94 -14.01 1.84
C GLU A 37 -1.53 -13.92 0.41
N ALA A 38 -1.56 -12.73 -0.19
CA ALA A 38 -2.02 -12.56 -1.56
C ALA A 38 -1.08 -13.21 -2.58
N GLN A 39 0.24 -13.13 -2.37
CA GLN A 39 1.21 -13.81 -3.22
C GLN A 39 1.16 -15.33 -3.03
N ASP A 40 0.80 -15.87 -1.87
CA ASP A 40 0.67 -17.33 -1.70
C ASP A 40 -0.43 -17.90 -2.62
N LYS A 41 -1.45 -17.09 -2.92
CA LYS A 41 -2.54 -17.42 -3.85
C LYS A 41 -2.17 -17.26 -5.33
N VAL A 42 -1.17 -16.44 -5.64
CA VAL A 42 -0.59 -16.38 -6.99
C VAL A 42 0.52 -17.43 -7.01
N LEU A 43 0.62 -18.32 -8.00
CA LEU A 43 1.70 -19.32 -8.04
C LEU A 43 3.08 -18.69 -8.39
N GLU A 44 3.40 -17.51 -7.84
CA GLU A 44 4.59 -16.72 -8.08
C GLU A 44 5.34 -16.52 -6.76
N THR A 45 6.55 -17.07 -6.67
CA THR A 45 7.38 -16.99 -5.47
C THR A 45 8.16 -15.68 -5.45
N TYR A 46 7.64 -14.69 -4.72
CA TYR A 46 8.40 -13.48 -4.38
C TYR A 46 9.15 -13.72 -3.06
N ASN A 47 10.42 -13.30 -2.98
CA ASN A 47 11.26 -13.51 -1.80
C ASN A 47 10.65 -12.85 -0.56
N ARG A 48 10.37 -11.54 -0.65
CA ARG A 48 9.85 -10.74 0.46
C ARG A 48 9.22 -9.44 -0.04
N LEU A 49 7.89 -9.37 -0.01
CA LEU A 49 7.19 -8.14 -0.35
C LEU A 49 7.27 -7.15 0.82
N SER A 50 7.65 -5.92 0.49
CA SER A 50 7.74 -4.80 1.41
C SER A 50 6.73 -3.73 0.97
N VAL A 51 5.96 -3.22 1.93
CA VAL A 51 5.02 -2.12 1.71
C VAL A 51 5.68 -0.83 2.18
N GLU A 52 5.63 0.19 1.34
CA GLU A 52 6.13 1.53 1.68
C GLU A 52 4.99 2.53 1.59
N ILE A 53 4.65 3.11 2.74
CA ILE A 53 3.62 4.16 2.82
C ILE A 53 4.21 5.47 2.33
N GLN A 54 3.55 6.04 1.33
CA GLN A 54 3.95 7.28 0.69
C GLN A 54 3.28 8.48 1.34
N SER A 55 2.01 8.31 1.70
CA SER A 55 1.28 9.34 2.46
C SER A 55 0.13 8.74 3.26
N VAL A 56 -0.12 9.35 4.41
CA VAL A 56 -1.32 9.14 5.23
C VAL A 56 -2.04 10.47 5.30
N SER A 57 -3.35 10.47 5.09
CA SER A 57 -4.18 11.66 5.22
C SER A 57 -5.54 11.28 5.79
N GLN A 58 -6.14 12.15 6.59
CA GLN A 58 -7.50 11.97 7.08
C GLN A 58 -8.34 13.18 6.70
N GLU A 59 -9.56 12.90 6.27
CA GLU A 59 -10.50 13.93 5.87
C GLU A 59 -11.04 14.65 7.12
N PRO A 60 -10.94 15.99 7.22
CA PRO A 60 -11.40 16.73 8.38
C PRO A 60 -12.88 16.47 8.68
N GLY A 61 -13.19 16.06 9.91
CA GLY A 61 -14.56 15.74 10.32
C GLY A 61 -15.05 14.34 9.90
N SER A 62 -14.18 13.51 9.34
CA SER A 62 -14.48 12.11 8.99
C SER A 62 -13.49 11.16 9.68
N PRO A 63 -13.94 10.00 10.19
CA PRO A 63 -13.03 8.96 10.68
C PRO A 63 -12.31 8.23 9.54
N SER A 64 -12.49 8.66 8.28
CA SER A 64 -11.91 8.02 7.10
C SER A 64 -10.45 8.44 6.91
N VAL A 65 -9.56 7.46 6.99
CA VAL A 65 -8.12 7.62 6.69
C VAL A 65 -7.87 7.12 5.28
N THR A 66 -7.18 7.93 4.49
CA THR A 66 -6.71 7.62 3.14
C THR A 66 -5.20 7.40 3.18
N LEU A 67 -4.81 6.22 2.73
CA LEU A 67 -3.44 5.76 2.64
C LEU A 67 -3.04 5.62 1.18
N VAL A 68 -1.89 6.17 0.82
CA VAL A 68 -1.24 5.89 -0.46
C VAL A 68 0.04 5.15 -0.17
N TYR A 69 0.21 3.97 -0.76
CA TYR A 69 1.37 3.12 -0.54
C TYR A 69 1.78 2.41 -1.82
N MET A 70 2.97 1.83 -1.82
CA MET A 70 3.47 1.01 -2.90
C MET A 70 4.03 -0.31 -2.38
N VAL A 71 4.11 -1.31 -3.26
CA VAL A 71 4.65 -2.63 -2.94
C VAL A 71 5.94 -2.84 -3.73
N LYS A 72 6.99 -3.25 -3.02
CA LYS A 72 8.32 -3.55 -3.57
C LYS A 72 8.67 -5.00 -3.22
N ASN A 73 9.48 -5.64 -4.04
CA ASN A 73 10.15 -6.89 -3.67
C ASN A 73 11.58 -6.53 -3.30
N GLU A 74 11.90 -6.56 -2.01
CA GLU A 74 13.15 -6.02 -1.48
C GLU A 74 13.33 -4.54 -1.89
N ASP A 75 14.34 -4.22 -2.70
CA ASP A 75 14.61 -2.87 -3.21
C ASP A 75 14.06 -2.62 -4.63
N THR A 76 13.40 -3.62 -5.23
CA THR A 76 12.92 -3.54 -6.61
C THR A 76 11.43 -3.25 -6.65
N ILE A 77 11.06 -2.18 -7.37
CA ILE A 77 9.64 -1.89 -7.59
C ILE A 77 9.06 -2.93 -8.53
N LEU A 78 7.91 -3.50 -8.14
CA LEU A 78 7.22 -4.50 -8.92
C LEU A 78 6.78 -3.95 -10.29
N ASN A 79 6.85 -4.81 -11.31
CA ASN A 79 6.31 -4.48 -12.64
C ASN A 79 4.78 -4.34 -12.57
N GLY A 80 4.21 -3.41 -13.34
CA GLY A 80 2.78 -3.13 -13.30
C GLY A 80 1.85 -4.34 -13.51
N THR A 81 2.27 -5.35 -14.27
CA THR A 81 1.51 -6.61 -14.45
C THR A 81 1.45 -7.43 -13.16
N ILE A 82 2.57 -7.53 -12.45
CA ILE A 82 2.70 -8.26 -11.18
C ILE A 82 1.89 -7.56 -10.11
N SER A 83 2.03 -6.24 -9.97
CA SER A 83 1.25 -5.46 -9.02
C SER A 83 -0.25 -5.61 -9.26
N SER A 84 -0.68 -5.65 -10.52
CA SER A 84 -2.09 -5.88 -10.87
C SER A 84 -2.54 -7.30 -10.50
N GLY A 85 -1.68 -8.31 -10.66
CA GLY A 85 -1.94 -9.69 -10.27
C GLY A 85 -2.12 -9.85 -8.75
N LEU A 86 -1.25 -9.21 -7.97
CA LEU A 86 -1.35 -9.16 -6.51
C LEU A 86 -2.60 -8.42 -6.04
N LEU A 87 -2.92 -7.26 -6.66
CA LEU A 87 -4.16 -6.52 -6.35
C LEU A 87 -5.40 -7.40 -6.56
N ASN A 88 -5.43 -8.21 -7.62
CA ASN A 88 -6.56 -9.11 -7.88
C ASN A 88 -6.77 -10.17 -6.78
N GLN A 89 -5.72 -10.54 -6.05
CA GLN A 89 -5.83 -11.42 -4.88
C GLN A 89 -6.14 -10.65 -3.59
N LEU A 90 -5.81 -9.36 -3.55
CA LEU A 90 -5.97 -8.49 -2.40
C LEU A 90 -7.44 -8.04 -2.26
N THR A 91 -8.26 -8.88 -1.64
CA THR A 91 -9.68 -8.57 -1.39
C THR A 91 -9.87 -7.64 -0.21
N ALA A 92 -11.00 -6.93 -0.18
CA ALA A 92 -11.39 -6.11 0.97
C ALA A 92 -11.47 -6.91 2.28
N GLU A 93 -11.87 -8.17 2.22
CA GLU A 93 -11.89 -9.05 3.37
C GLU A 93 -10.49 -9.31 3.91
N LEU A 94 -9.55 -9.66 3.03
CA LEU A 94 -8.16 -9.95 3.42
C LEU A 94 -7.48 -8.71 4.01
N VAL A 95 -7.62 -7.57 3.32
CA VAL A 95 -7.08 -6.29 3.76
C VAL A 95 -7.68 -5.88 5.11
N GLY A 96 -8.99 -6.00 5.27
CA GLY A 96 -9.67 -5.68 6.53
C GLY A 96 -9.24 -6.59 7.68
N TYR A 97 -9.07 -7.89 7.39
CA TYR A 97 -8.61 -8.88 8.37
C TYR A 97 -7.22 -8.54 8.93
N PHE A 98 -6.25 -8.21 8.05
CA PHE A 98 -4.90 -7.87 8.48
C PHE A 98 -4.80 -6.46 9.07
N LEU A 99 -5.55 -5.49 8.54
CA LEU A 99 -5.51 -4.12 9.03
C LEU A 99 -6.23 -3.91 10.35
N PHE A 100 -7.18 -4.78 10.70
CA PHE A 100 -8.12 -4.59 11.82
C PHE A 100 -8.97 -3.32 11.68
N TYR A 101 -9.06 -2.77 10.47
CA TYR A 101 -9.88 -1.61 10.14
C TYR A 101 -10.80 -1.95 8.98
N PRO A 102 -12.08 -1.54 9.02
CA PRO A 102 -12.99 -1.76 7.91
C PRO A 102 -12.50 -0.98 6.68
N PRO A 103 -12.14 -1.65 5.58
CA PRO A 103 -11.77 -0.98 4.35
C PRO A 103 -13.02 -0.40 3.70
N LEU A 104 -12.92 0.86 3.28
CA LEU A 104 -13.95 1.61 2.58
C LEU A 104 -13.72 1.58 1.06
N VAL A 105 -12.46 1.75 0.64
CA VAL A 105 -12.07 1.80 -0.77
C VAL A 105 -10.71 1.15 -0.93
N ILE A 106 -10.56 0.27 -1.92
CA ILE A 106 -9.29 -0.28 -2.37
C ILE A 106 -9.18 0.03 -3.86
N ALA A 107 -8.15 0.76 -4.25
CA ALA A 107 -7.91 1.16 -5.62
C ALA A 107 -6.43 1.14 -5.95
N GLU A 108 -6.11 1.11 -7.24
CA GLU A 108 -4.76 1.30 -7.75
C GLU A 108 -4.68 2.56 -8.63
N ARG A 109 -3.49 3.17 -8.68
CA ARG A 109 -3.12 4.24 -9.60
C ARG A 109 -1.85 3.86 -10.31
N LYS A 110 -1.88 3.88 -11.64
CA LYS A 110 -0.72 3.64 -12.49
C LYS A 110 0.03 4.95 -12.68
N CYS A 111 1.31 4.97 -12.33
CA CYS A 111 2.20 6.12 -12.52
C CYS A 111 3.49 5.67 -13.20
N LEU A 112 4.16 6.56 -13.92
CA LEU A 112 5.49 6.28 -14.44
C LEU A 112 6.47 6.25 -13.26
N CYS A 113 7.17 5.13 -13.07
CA CYS A 113 8.13 4.96 -11.96
C CYS A 113 9.14 6.10 -11.89
N ASN A 114 9.64 6.55 -13.04
CA ASN A 114 10.61 7.63 -13.13
C ASN A 114 10.04 8.96 -12.60
N VAL A 115 8.80 9.27 -12.93
CA VAL A 115 8.13 10.49 -12.46
C VAL A 115 7.88 10.38 -10.95
N PHE A 116 7.45 9.21 -10.48
CA PHE A 116 7.18 8.98 -9.07
C PHE A 116 8.43 9.11 -8.20
N LEU A 117 9.52 8.42 -8.56
CA LEU A 117 10.81 8.50 -7.87
C LEU A 117 11.39 9.92 -7.87
N ASN A 118 11.25 10.66 -8.97
CA ASN A 118 11.68 12.06 -9.03
C ASN A 118 10.90 12.96 -8.07
N ILE A 119 9.58 12.78 -7.95
CA ILE A 119 8.76 13.55 -7.00
C ILE A 119 9.15 13.22 -5.56
N GLN A 120 9.33 11.93 -5.23
CA GLN A 120 9.71 11.49 -3.89
C GLN A 120 11.08 12.07 -3.48
N LEU A 121 12.08 12.01 -4.37
CA LEU A 121 13.40 12.62 -4.19
C LEU A 121 13.32 14.15 -4.04
N ALA A 122 12.45 14.81 -4.81
CA ALA A 122 12.27 16.27 -4.73
C ALA A 122 11.57 16.73 -3.43
N THR A 123 10.79 15.87 -2.78
CA THR A 123 10.15 16.15 -1.48
C THR A 123 11.00 15.80 -0.26
N SER A 124 12.16 15.16 -0.45
CA SER A 124 13.12 14.83 0.62
C SER A 124 14.29 15.82 0.76
N ILE A 125 14.15 17.05 0.24
CA ILE A 125 15.12 18.16 0.38
C ILE A 125 14.51 19.29 1.19
#